data_AF-A0A1F5WS01-F1
#
_entry.id   AF-A0A1F5WS01-F1
#
_cell.length_a   1.000
_cell.length_b   1.000
_cell.length_c   1.000
_cell.angle_alpha   90.00
_cell.angle_beta   90.00
_cell.angle_gamma   90.00
#
_symmetry.space_group_name_H-M   'P 1'
#
loop_
_entity.id
_entity.type
_entity.pdbx_description
1 polymer ?
#
loop_
_entity_poly.entity_id
_entity_poly.type
_entity_poly.pdbx_seq_one_letter_code
_entity_poly.pdbx_strand_id
1 'polypeptide(L)'
;MNQLGDSFEVEGFTADDVTKLRQYSNLAGIKAVLNGTAKIQPVGEDVARTITINETTIAVNLGAVPKPPFDGTEVEQHIGKGWSIVEKRTDGLYVDGRKVILHLSKRQKNGKLLKGHELREELTGKPVLDANIFDALLSNLHLIPEDWKKDENDNTRYIFFWGTIYRNSDRPLFVRCLYFGDGRWRSGCIWLGGGWSGSYPAALRAS
;
A
#
# COMPACT_ATOMS: atom_id res chain seq x y z
N MET A 1 42.87 -13.01 -10.46
CA MET A 1 42.34 -12.15 -9.39
C MET A 1 41.04 -11.53 -9.90
N ASN A 2 39.92 -12.27 -9.81
CA ASN A 2 38.58 -11.81 -10.22
C ASN A 2 37.52 -12.03 -9.11
N GLN A 3 37.97 -12.06 -7.85
CA GLN A 3 37.14 -12.49 -6.72
C GLN A 3 35.82 -11.71 -6.58
N LEU A 4 35.81 -10.41 -6.85
CA LEU A 4 34.60 -9.60 -6.62
C LEU A 4 33.50 -9.84 -7.69
N GLY A 5 33.88 -9.97 -8.96
CA GLY A 5 32.91 -10.23 -10.04
C GLY A 5 32.30 -11.61 -9.91
N ASP A 6 33.16 -12.60 -9.67
CA ASP A 6 32.74 -14.00 -9.50
C ASP A 6 31.85 -14.15 -8.25
N SER A 7 32.14 -13.42 -7.16
CA SER A 7 31.27 -13.38 -5.99
C SER A 7 29.90 -12.76 -6.26
N PHE A 8 29.79 -11.72 -7.09
CA PHE A 8 28.48 -11.15 -7.44
C PHE A 8 27.62 -12.12 -8.24
N GLU A 9 28.21 -12.86 -9.18
CA GLU A 9 27.47 -13.86 -9.96
C GLU A 9 26.98 -15.02 -9.09
N VAL A 10 27.78 -15.46 -8.11
CA VAL A 10 27.37 -16.46 -7.10
C VAL A 10 26.17 -15.97 -6.27
N GLU A 11 26.11 -14.67 -5.97
CA GLU A 11 25.00 -14.03 -5.24
C GLU A 11 23.82 -13.64 -6.15
N GLY A 12 23.79 -14.12 -7.40
CA GLY A 12 22.65 -13.99 -8.30
C GLY A 12 22.63 -12.72 -9.17
N PHE A 13 23.72 -11.95 -9.21
CA PHE A 13 23.85 -10.86 -10.18
C PHE A 13 24.04 -11.42 -11.58
N THR A 14 23.37 -10.83 -12.57
CA THR A 14 23.60 -11.23 -13.97
C THR A 14 24.94 -10.67 -14.46
N ALA A 15 25.51 -11.29 -15.50
CA ALA A 15 26.69 -10.75 -16.17
C ALA A 15 26.49 -9.31 -16.66
N ASP A 16 25.25 -8.92 -17.01
CA ASP A 16 24.88 -7.56 -17.38
C ASP A 16 24.94 -6.60 -16.17
N ASP A 17 24.45 -7.02 -15.01
CA ASP A 17 24.55 -6.24 -13.77
C ASP A 17 26.01 -6.00 -13.37
N VAL A 18 26.85 -7.06 -13.44
CA VAL A 18 28.29 -6.97 -13.18
C VAL A 18 28.97 -6.05 -14.19
N THR A 19 28.56 -6.08 -15.45
CA THR A 19 29.09 -5.20 -16.50
C THR A 19 28.72 -3.74 -16.25
N LYS A 20 27.46 -3.46 -15.87
CA LYS A 20 27.02 -2.11 -15.50
C LYS A 20 27.79 -1.57 -14.29
N LEU A 21 28.01 -2.40 -13.26
CA LEU A 21 28.81 -2.03 -12.10
C LEU A 21 30.27 -1.73 -12.48
N ARG A 22 30.86 -2.53 -13.37
CA ARG A 22 32.23 -2.29 -13.89
C ARG A 22 32.33 -0.98 -14.67
N GLN A 23 31.29 -0.62 -15.42
CA GLN A 23 31.26 0.59 -16.24
C GLN A 23 30.78 1.84 -15.46
N TYR A 24 30.29 1.66 -14.23
CA TYR A 24 29.73 2.76 -13.46
C TYR A 24 30.83 3.73 -13.00
N SER A 25 30.79 4.95 -13.54
CA SER A 25 31.83 5.95 -13.33
C SER A 25 31.75 6.66 -11.97
N ASN A 26 30.58 6.68 -11.32
CA ASN A 26 30.37 7.37 -10.05
C ASN A 26 30.66 6.45 -8.84
N LEU A 27 31.93 6.10 -8.66
CA LEU A 27 32.38 5.26 -7.54
C LEU A 27 32.14 5.90 -6.16
N ALA A 28 32.16 7.24 -6.06
CA ALA A 28 31.82 7.96 -4.84
C ALA A 28 30.35 7.73 -4.44
N GLY A 29 29.45 7.66 -5.43
CA GLY A 29 28.04 7.28 -5.23
C GLY A 29 27.90 5.85 -4.71
N ILE A 30 28.61 4.88 -5.29
CA ILE A 30 28.61 3.48 -4.78
C ILE A 30 29.08 3.45 -3.32
N LYS A 31 30.19 4.14 -3.01
CA LYS A 31 30.70 4.23 -1.64
C LYS A 31 29.68 4.87 -0.69
N ALA A 32 28.97 5.91 -1.13
CA ALA A 32 27.93 6.55 -0.33
C ALA A 32 26.75 5.60 -0.04
N VAL A 33 26.34 4.78 -1.02
CA VAL A 33 25.32 3.74 -0.85
C VAL A 33 25.78 2.68 0.16
N LEU A 34 27.00 2.15 -0.01
CA LEU A 34 27.56 1.15 0.91
C LEU A 34 27.69 1.68 2.35
N ASN A 35 28.02 2.96 2.51
CA ASN A 35 28.15 3.60 3.81
C ASN A 35 26.81 4.11 4.38
N GLY A 36 25.68 3.93 3.68
CA GLY A 36 24.37 4.41 4.12
C GLY A 36 24.23 5.94 4.15
N THR A 37 25.06 6.66 3.40
CA THR A 37 25.09 8.14 3.35
C THR A 37 24.47 8.72 2.08
N ALA A 38 24.10 7.87 1.13
CA ALA A 38 23.44 8.29 -0.10
C ALA A 38 21.99 8.72 0.17
N LYS A 39 21.57 9.82 -0.46
CA LYS A 39 20.17 10.24 -0.51
C LYS A 39 19.49 9.56 -1.69
N ILE A 40 18.49 8.73 -1.43
CA ILE A 40 17.67 8.12 -2.49
C ILE A 40 16.76 9.20 -3.09
N GLN A 41 16.78 9.34 -4.41
CA GLN A 41 15.90 10.25 -5.15
C GLN A 41 15.19 9.49 -6.28
N PRO A 42 13.89 9.75 -6.54
CA PRO A 42 13.21 9.22 -7.70
C PRO A 42 13.75 9.83 -9.00
N VAL A 43 13.84 9.03 -10.06
CA VAL A 43 14.29 9.48 -11.39
C VAL A 43 13.06 9.65 -12.30
N GLY A 44 12.52 10.87 -12.40
CA GLY A 44 11.48 11.27 -13.39
C GLY A 44 10.04 11.42 -12.88
N GLU A 45 9.20 12.15 -13.62
CA GLU A 45 7.75 12.37 -13.35
C GLU A 45 6.93 11.07 -13.36
N ASP A 46 7.40 10.05 -14.08
CA ASP A 46 6.99 8.65 -13.94
C ASP A 46 7.69 7.98 -12.75
N VAL A 47 7.63 8.61 -11.57
CA VAL A 47 8.15 8.00 -10.35
C VAL A 47 7.48 6.64 -10.20
N ALA A 48 8.26 5.56 -10.31
CA ALA A 48 7.78 4.21 -10.05
C ALA A 48 6.97 4.25 -8.74
N ARG A 49 5.67 4.01 -8.82
CA ARG A 49 4.80 4.02 -7.61
C ARG A 49 5.00 2.78 -6.78
N THR A 50 5.55 1.74 -7.42
CA THR A 50 5.82 0.45 -6.83
C THR A 50 7.10 -0.11 -7.44
N ILE A 51 7.97 -0.67 -6.60
CA ILE A 51 9.16 -1.42 -7.01
C ILE A 51 9.01 -2.82 -6.44
N THR A 52 9.07 -3.85 -7.29
CA THR A 52 9.13 -5.23 -6.82
C THR A 52 10.51 -5.53 -6.28
N ILE A 53 10.59 -5.96 -5.02
CA ILE A 53 11.84 -6.36 -4.37
C ILE A 53 12.02 -7.87 -4.53
N ASN A 54 10.97 -8.64 -4.28
CA ASN A 54 10.90 -10.09 -4.49
C ASN A 54 9.43 -10.53 -4.60
N GLU A 55 9.17 -11.83 -4.70
CA GLU A 55 7.83 -12.41 -4.88
C GLU A 55 6.83 -12.06 -3.78
N THR A 56 7.28 -11.70 -2.58
CA THR A 56 6.41 -11.38 -1.44
C THR A 56 6.55 -9.95 -0.96
N THR A 57 7.41 -9.14 -1.58
CA THR A 57 7.82 -7.83 -1.07
C THR A 57 7.90 -6.79 -2.17
N ILE A 58 7.26 -5.65 -1.92
CA ILE A 58 7.31 -4.47 -2.80
C ILE A 58 7.63 -3.23 -1.96
N ALA A 59 8.28 -2.24 -2.56
CA ALA A 59 8.33 -0.88 -2.04
C ALA A 59 7.24 -0.05 -2.71
N VAL A 60 6.48 0.74 -1.96
CA VAL A 60 5.39 1.59 -2.46
C VAL A 60 5.69 3.04 -2.13
N ASN A 61 5.62 3.92 -3.13
CA ASN A 61 5.75 5.36 -2.93
C ASN A 61 4.43 5.92 -2.41
N LEU A 62 4.33 6.04 -1.09
CA LEU A 62 3.20 6.63 -0.42
C LEU A 62 3.10 8.14 -0.67
N GLY A 63 4.19 8.83 -1.00
CA GLY A 63 4.17 10.27 -1.28
C GLY A 63 3.69 10.65 -2.69
N ALA A 64 3.44 9.68 -3.56
CA ALA A 64 2.94 9.95 -4.90
C ALA A 64 1.48 10.45 -4.85
N VAL A 65 1.13 11.44 -5.66
CA VAL A 65 -0.25 11.94 -5.76
C VAL A 65 -1.20 10.77 -6.06
N PRO A 66 -2.20 10.43 -5.22
CA PRO A 66 -3.05 9.27 -5.45
C PRO A 66 -3.74 9.29 -6.80
N LYS A 67 -3.87 8.13 -7.45
CA LYS A 67 -4.61 8.05 -8.70
C LYS A 67 -6.11 8.30 -8.43
N PRO A 68 -6.77 9.17 -9.21
CA PRO A 68 -8.22 9.29 -9.14
C PRO A 68 -8.85 7.98 -9.62
N PRO A 69 -9.90 7.48 -8.94
CA PRO A 69 -10.59 6.25 -9.33
C PRO A 69 -11.45 6.39 -10.59
N PHE A 70 -11.89 7.61 -10.92
CA PHE A 70 -12.67 7.95 -12.10
C PHE A 70 -12.62 9.48 -12.33
N ASP A 71 -12.96 9.90 -13.55
CA ASP A 71 -12.95 11.30 -13.97
C ASP A 71 -13.81 12.19 -13.07
N GLY A 72 -13.38 13.44 -12.87
CA GLY A 72 -14.04 14.40 -11.98
C GLY A 72 -13.78 14.17 -10.49
N THR A 73 -12.88 13.23 -10.15
CA THR A 73 -12.43 13.01 -8.77
C THR A 73 -11.17 13.81 -8.45
N GLU A 74 -11.20 14.48 -7.31
CA GLU A 74 -10.07 15.16 -6.68
C GLU A 74 -9.66 14.44 -5.39
N VAL A 75 -8.38 14.61 -5.01
CA VAL A 75 -7.85 14.13 -3.73
C VAL A 75 -8.08 15.22 -2.69
N GLU A 76 -9.05 15.00 -1.80
CA GLU A 76 -9.36 15.92 -0.69
C GLU A 76 -8.27 15.86 0.39
N GLN A 77 -7.84 14.65 0.73
CA GLN A 77 -6.84 14.42 1.77
C GLN A 77 -6.00 13.21 1.39
N HIS A 78 -4.69 13.33 1.61
CA HIS A 78 -3.77 12.22 1.50
C HIS A 78 -2.68 12.34 2.56
N ILE A 79 -2.48 11.28 3.35
CA ILE A 79 -1.51 11.28 4.46
C ILE A 79 -0.20 10.57 4.10
N GLY A 80 -0.16 9.87 2.96
CA GLY A 80 0.99 9.08 2.53
C GLY A 80 2.22 9.95 2.32
N LYS A 81 3.38 9.44 2.75
CA LYS A 81 4.67 10.14 2.66
C LYS A 81 5.79 9.15 2.37
N GLY A 82 6.69 9.55 1.47
CA GLY A 82 7.91 8.79 1.19
C GLY A 82 7.63 7.38 0.66
N TRP A 83 8.53 6.47 0.97
CA TRP A 83 8.45 5.07 0.56
C TRP A 83 8.21 4.18 1.76
N SER A 84 7.36 3.16 1.59
CA SER A 84 7.14 2.11 2.58
C SER A 84 7.35 0.73 1.96
N ILE A 85 7.83 -0.21 2.77
CA ILE A 85 7.95 -1.61 2.40
C ILE A 85 6.63 -2.31 2.72
N VAL A 86 6.06 -2.99 1.74
CA VAL A 86 4.87 -3.83 1.88
C VAL A 86 5.28 -5.27 1.62
N GLU A 87 5.04 -6.14 2.59
CA GLU A 87 5.48 -7.54 2.53
C GLU A 87 4.35 -8.48 2.96
N LYS A 88 4.17 -9.57 2.22
CA LYS A 88 3.33 -10.68 2.64
C LYS A 88 4.17 -11.69 3.40
N ARG A 89 3.79 -11.95 4.65
CA ARG A 89 4.34 -13.01 5.49
C ARG A 89 3.32 -14.14 5.64
N THR A 90 3.74 -15.22 6.29
CA THR A 90 2.90 -16.41 6.50
C THR A 90 1.63 -16.11 7.29
N ASP A 91 1.67 -15.12 8.19
CA ASP A 91 0.57 -14.78 9.09
C ASP A 91 -0.16 -13.48 8.71
N GLY A 92 0.20 -12.81 7.61
CA GLY A 92 -0.53 -11.64 7.11
C GLY A 92 0.31 -10.67 6.27
N LEU A 93 -0.28 -9.50 6.00
CA LEU A 93 0.37 -8.39 5.31
C LEU A 93 1.04 -7.47 6.33
N TYR A 94 2.21 -6.95 6.00
CA TYR A 94 2.97 -6.02 6.83
C TYR A 94 3.35 -4.78 6.02
N VAL A 95 3.38 -3.63 6.70
CA VAL A 95 3.86 -2.36 6.14
C VAL A 95 4.88 -1.77 7.11
N ASP A 96 6.10 -1.54 6.62
CA ASP A 96 7.28 -1.15 7.40
C ASP A 96 7.50 -2.03 8.65
N GLY A 97 7.43 -3.35 8.45
CA GLY A 97 7.64 -4.35 9.50
C GLY A 97 6.50 -4.44 10.52
N ARG A 98 5.40 -3.70 10.36
CA ARG A 98 4.23 -3.76 11.24
C ARG A 98 3.05 -4.43 10.54
N LYS A 99 2.42 -5.39 11.22
CA LYS A 99 1.30 -6.14 10.67
C LYS A 99 0.14 -5.21 10.36
N VAL A 100 -0.52 -5.43 9.23
CA VAL A 100 -1.75 -4.75 8.88
C VAL A 100 -2.91 -5.45 9.59
N ILE A 101 -3.72 -4.66 10.28
CA ILE A 101 -4.91 -5.10 10.97
C ILE A 101 -6.15 -4.52 10.30
N LEU A 102 -7.23 -5.30 10.30
CA LEU A 102 -8.55 -4.88 9.85
C LEU A 102 -9.33 -4.34 11.06
N HIS A 103 -9.24 -3.03 11.26
CA HIS A 103 -9.85 -2.36 12.40
C HIS A 103 -11.35 -2.14 12.20
N LEU A 104 -12.15 -2.54 13.20
CA LEU A 104 -13.56 -2.19 13.31
C LEU A 104 -13.80 -1.36 14.57
N SER A 105 -14.46 -0.22 14.41
CA SER A 105 -15.00 0.53 15.54
C SER A 105 -16.03 -0.33 16.29
N LYS A 106 -16.09 -0.18 17.62
CA LYS A 106 -17.14 -0.82 18.43
C LYS A 106 -18.55 -0.41 17.96
N ARG A 107 -18.68 0.76 17.32
CA ARG A 107 -19.94 1.29 16.79
C ARG A 107 -20.33 0.72 15.42
N GLN A 108 -19.45 -0.02 14.75
CA GLN A 108 -19.76 -0.78 13.53
C GLN A 108 -20.26 -2.21 13.84
N LYS A 109 -20.05 -2.69 15.06
CA LYS A 109 -20.37 -4.08 15.44
C LYS A 109 -21.85 -4.26 15.74
N ASN A 110 -22.30 -5.51 15.73
CA ASN A 110 -23.67 -5.93 16.08
C ASN A 110 -24.76 -5.29 15.19
N GLY A 111 -24.52 -5.24 13.87
CA GLY A 111 -25.47 -4.72 12.89
C GLY A 111 -25.66 -3.20 12.90
N LYS A 112 -24.86 -2.47 13.69
CA LYS A 112 -24.92 -1.01 13.77
C LYS A 112 -24.28 -0.37 12.53
N LEU A 113 -24.83 0.77 12.13
CA LEU A 113 -24.28 1.60 11.06
C LEU A 113 -23.71 2.88 11.66
N LEU A 114 -22.40 3.05 11.52
CA LEU A 114 -21.69 4.28 11.89
C LEU A 114 -21.71 5.27 10.72
N LYS A 115 -21.82 6.58 10.96
CA LYS A 115 -21.67 7.54 9.85
C LYS A 115 -20.20 7.68 9.49
N GLY A 116 -19.91 7.83 8.21
CA GLY A 116 -18.52 7.86 7.72
C GLY A 116 -17.69 9.03 8.23
N HIS A 117 -18.31 10.19 8.47
CA HIS A 117 -17.61 11.32 9.08
C HIS A 117 -17.22 11.02 10.53
N GLU A 118 -18.09 10.37 11.31
CA GLU A 118 -17.76 9.94 12.68
C GLU A 118 -16.64 8.88 12.68
N LEU A 119 -16.67 7.94 11.74
CA LEU A 119 -15.58 6.96 11.58
C LEU A 119 -14.27 7.65 11.20
N ARG A 120 -14.30 8.66 10.31
CA ARG A 120 -13.12 9.47 9.98
C ARG A 120 -12.53 10.14 11.21
N GLU A 121 -13.38 10.70 12.07
CA GLU A 121 -12.95 11.31 13.34
C GLU A 121 -12.30 10.26 14.25
N GLU A 122 -12.93 9.08 14.42
CA GLU A 122 -12.37 7.98 15.23
C GLU A 122 -11.02 7.45 14.72
N LEU A 123 -10.77 7.57 13.41
CA LEU A 123 -9.52 7.17 12.78
C LEU A 123 -8.44 8.25 12.82
N THR A 124 -8.73 9.45 13.29
CA THR A 124 -7.76 10.55 13.35
C THR A 124 -6.56 10.17 14.21
N GLY A 125 -5.35 10.37 13.67
CA GLY A 125 -4.08 10.02 14.33
C GLY A 125 -3.74 8.53 14.30
N LYS A 126 -4.60 7.66 13.77
CA LYS A 126 -4.28 6.24 13.59
C LYS A 126 -3.46 6.03 12.30
N PRO A 127 -2.59 5.01 12.26
CA PRO A 127 -1.76 4.71 11.08
C PRO A 127 -2.57 3.94 10.01
N VAL A 128 -3.59 4.59 9.46
CA VAL A 128 -4.40 4.05 8.36
C VAL A 128 -3.59 3.95 7.07
N LEU A 129 -3.86 2.91 6.27
CA LEU A 129 -3.22 2.75 4.95
C LEU A 129 -3.90 3.64 3.91
N ASP A 130 -3.13 4.11 2.92
CA ASP A 130 -3.58 5.05 1.89
C ASP A 130 -3.85 4.39 0.52
N ALA A 131 -4.31 5.19 -0.44
CA ALA A 131 -4.69 4.72 -1.76
C ALA A 131 -3.52 4.23 -2.63
N ASN A 132 -2.28 4.63 -2.35
CA ASN A 132 -1.12 4.10 -3.08
C ASN A 132 -0.85 2.65 -2.68
N ILE A 133 -1.01 2.28 -1.40
CA ILE A 133 -0.96 0.86 -0.97
C ILE A 133 -2.13 0.09 -1.58
N PHE A 134 -3.33 0.67 -1.59
CA PHE A 134 -4.49 0.07 -2.27
C PHE A 134 -4.17 -0.27 -3.73
N ASP A 135 -3.64 0.67 -4.51
CA ASP A 135 -3.36 0.48 -5.94
C ASP A 135 -2.22 -0.54 -6.15
N ALA A 136 -1.21 -0.52 -5.27
CA ALA A 136 -0.12 -1.47 -5.28
C ALA A 136 -0.60 -2.91 -5.01
N LEU A 137 -1.49 -3.11 -4.04
CA LEU A 137 -2.09 -4.42 -3.76
C LEU A 137 -2.99 -4.90 -4.89
N LEU A 138 -3.79 -4.01 -5.49
CA LEU A 138 -4.65 -4.36 -6.63
C LEU A 138 -3.83 -4.84 -7.84
N SER A 139 -2.60 -4.32 -7.99
CA SER A 139 -1.66 -4.74 -9.04
C SER A 139 -0.85 -5.99 -8.66
N ASN A 140 -0.87 -6.39 -7.39
CA ASN A 140 -0.09 -7.50 -6.83
C ASN A 140 -0.99 -8.40 -5.96
N LEU A 141 -2.03 -8.97 -6.57
CA LEU A 141 -3.08 -9.70 -5.85
C LEU A 141 -2.57 -10.86 -4.98
N HIS A 142 -1.44 -11.46 -5.35
CA HIS A 142 -0.79 -12.54 -4.59
C HIS A 142 -0.31 -12.09 -3.20
N LEU A 143 -0.10 -10.78 -2.99
CA LEU A 143 0.27 -10.21 -1.69
C LEU A 143 -0.90 -10.09 -0.72
N ILE A 144 -2.14 -10.10 -1.22
CA ILE A 144 -3.32 -9.91 -0.36
C ILE A 144 -3.55 -11.20 0.46
N PRO A 145 -3.69 -11.11 1.79
CA PRO A 145 -3.99 -12.28 2.62
C PRO A 145 -5.33 -12.93 2.28
N GLU A 146 -5.37 -14.26 2.32
CA GLU A 146 -6.57 -15.03 1.97
C GLU A 146 -7.70 -14.86 3.00
N ASP A 147 -7.34 -14.67 4.27
CA ASP A 147 -8.27 -14.41 5.38
C ASP A 147 -8.94 -13.03 5.30
N TRP A 148 -8.47 -12.14 4.42
CA TRP A 148 -9.14 -10.86 4.16
C TRP A 148 -10.41 -11.00 3.33
N LYS A 149 -10.61 -12.13 2.63
CA LYS A 149 -11.75 -12.29 1.71
C LYS A 149 -13.09 -12.24 2.43
N LYS A 150 -13.17 -12.87 3.60
CA LYS A 150 -14.41 -13.05 4.34
C LYS A 150 -14.24 -12.82 5.84
N ASP A 151 -15.32 -12.51 6.51
CA ASP A 151 -15.39 -12.43 7.96
C ASP A 151 -15.69 -13.79 8.61
N GLU A 152 -15.68 -13.80 9.94
CA GLU A 152 -16.02 -14.95 10.77
C GLU A 152 -17.43 -15.52 10.53
N ASN A 153 -18.31 -14.78 9.86
CA ASN A 153 -19.66 -15.19 9.48
C ASN A 153 -19.79 -15.47 7.98
N ASP A 154 -18.67 -15.68 7.27
CA ASP A 154 -18.60 -15.93 5.83
C ASP A 154 -19.08 -14.76 4.94
N ASN A 155 -19.23 -13.55 5.49
CA ASN A 155 -19.57 -12.37 4.70
C ASN A 155 -18.32 -11.78 4.04
N THR A 156 -18.43 -11.30 2.81
CA THR A 156 -17.35 -10.55 2.15
C THR A 156 -16.94 -9.32 2.97
N ARG A 157 -15.64 -9.17 3.21
CA ARG A 157 -15.07 -7.93 3.78
C ARG A 157 -14.81 -6.92 2.67
N TYR A 158 -15.10 -5.66 2.98
CA TYR A 158 -14.72 -4.50 2.17
C TYR A 158 -13.65 -3.73 2.96
N ILE A 159 -12.37 -3.90 2.60
CA ILE A 159 -11.23 -3.34 3.32
C ILE A 159 -10.95 -1.92 2.83
N PHE A 160 -11.14 -0.92 3.69
CA PHE A 160 -11.04 0.50 3.34
C PHE A 160 -9.69 1.14 3.69
N PHE A 161 -9.19 1.95 2.76
CA PHE A 161 -7.88 2.63 2.84
C PHE A 161 -8.07 4.11 3.16
N TRP A 162 -8.34 4.39 4.43
CA TRP A 162 -8.71 5.70 4.95
C TRP A 162 -7.61 6.77 4.92
N GLY A 163 -6.37 6.40 4.59
CA GLY A 163 -5.27 7.34 4.41
C GLY A 163 -5.41 8.23 3.17
N THR A 164 -6.43 8.01 2.34
CA THR A 164 -6.79 8.90 1.23
C THR A 164 -8.30 9.11 1.19
N ILE A 165 -8.71 10.36 1.19
CA ILE A 165 -10.10 10.78 1.02
C ILE A 165 -10.22 11.46 -0.33
N TYR A 166 -11.24 11.06 -1.08
CA TYR A 166 -11.55 11.61 -2.38
C TYR A 166 -12.82 12.44 -2.35
N ARG A 167 -12.92 13.39 -3.26
CA ARG A 167 -14.11 14.21 -3.52
C ARG A 167 -14.43 14.12 -5.00
N ASN A 168 -15.69 13.89 -5.34
CA ASN A 168 -16.16 14.07 -6.71
C ASN A 168 -16.86 15.43 -6.77
N SER A 169 -16.65 16.17 -7.86
CA SER A 169 -16.92 17.59 -8.13
C SER A 169 -18.29 18.22 -7.73
N ASP A 170 -19.22 17.49 -7.09
CA ASP A 170 -20.42 18.01 -6.41
C ASP A 170 -21.00 17.00 -5.37
N ARG A 171 -20.23 15.97 -5.01
CA ARG A 171 -20.69 14.81 -4.23
C ARG A 171 -20.01 14.69 -2.87
N PRO A 172 -20.57 13.90 -1.94
CA PRO A 172 -19.95 13.63 -0.65
C PRO A 172 -18.54 13.06 -0.79
N LEU A 173 -17.73 13.22 0.25
CA LEU A 173 -16.41 12.58 0.35
C LEU A 173 -16.55 11.05 0.29
N PHE A 174 -15.51 10.36 -0.17
CA PHE A 174 -15.50 8.89 -0.21
C PHE A 174 -14.12 8.29 -0.03
N VAL A 175 -14.10 6.98 0.26
CA VAL A 175 -12.89 6.17 0.45
C VAL A 175 -12.96 4.93 -0.43
N ARG A 176 -11.82 4.49 -0.95
CA ARG A 176 -11.71 3.28 -1.78
C ARG A 176 -11.52 2.02 -0.93
N CYS A 177 -12.00 0.89 -1.43
CA CYS A 177 -11.86 -0.40 -0.78
C CYS A 177 -11.51 -1.55 -1.72
N LEU A 178 -10.81 -2.55 -1.19
CA LEU A 178 -10.66 -3.87 -1.80
C LEU A 178 -11.71 -4.82 -1.23
N TYR A 179 -12.26 -5.70 -2.07
CA TYR A 179 -13.13 -6.78 -1.62
C TYR A 179 -13.02 -7.98 -2.55
N PHE A 180 -13.33 -9.18 -2.04
CA PHE A 180 -13.34 -10.40 -2.85
C PHE A 180 -14.78 -10.80 -3.18
N GLY A 181 -15.10 -10.83 -4.47
CA GLY A 181 -16.44 -11.11 -4.96
C GLY A 181 -16.41 -11.68 -6.39
N ASP A 182 -17.30 -12.63 -6.66
CA ASP A 182 -17.37 -13.38 -7.93
C ASP A 182 -16.03 -14.05 -8.30
N GLY A 183 -15.37 -14.65 -7.31
CA GLY A 183 -14.12 -15.40 -7.51
C GLY A 183 -12.87 -14.56 -7.76
N ARG A 184 -12.94 -13.22 -7.62
CA ARG A 184 -11.78 -12.34 -7.82
C ARG A 184 -11.76 -11.15 -6.86
N TRP A 185 -10.58 -10.57 -6.66
CA TRP A 185 -10.42 -9.28 -6.01
C TRP A 185 -10.99 -8.16 -6.89
N ARG A 186 -11.70 -7.24 -6.27
CA ARG A 186 -12.35 -6.10 -6.90
C ARG A 186 -12.06 -4.83 -6.11
N SER A 187 -12.22 -3.71 -6.80
CA SER A 187 -12.15 -2.37 -6.23
C SER A 187 -13.55 -1.79 -6.08
N GLY A 188 -13.74 -0.97 -5.05
CA GLY A 188 -14.99 -0.26 -4.81
C GLY A 188 -14.74 1.06 -4.08
N CYS A 189 -15.82 1.79 -3.80
CA CYS A 189 -15.78 2.96 -2.94
C CYS A 189 -17.09 3.13 -2.16
N ILE A 190 -17.01 3.79 -1.01
CA ILE A 190 -18.18 4.17 -0.20
C ILE A 190 -18.08 5.64 0.18
N TRP A 191 -19.21 6.33 0.05
CA TRP A 191 -19.41 7.72 0.45
C TRP A 191 -19.49 7.84 1.98
N LEU A 192 -18.84 8.87 2.54
CA LEU A 192 -18.84 9.17 3.98
C LEU A 192 -20.25 9.50 4.51
N GLY A 193 -21.17 9.95 3.64
CA GLY A 193 -22.58 10.16 4.00
C GLY A 193 -23.36 8.85 4.24
N GLY A 194 -22.83 7.73 3.75
CA GLY A 194 -23.44 6.40 3.91
C GLY A 194 -23.27 5.79 5.31
N GLY A 195 -23.92 4.65 5.53
CA GLY A 195 -23.75 3.84 6.73
C GLY A 195 -22.56 2.89 6.60
N TRP A 196 -21.74 2.83 7.64
CA TRP A 196 -20.54 1.99 7.72
C TRP A 196 -20.78 0.83 8.68
N SER A 197 -20.86 -0.39 8.13
CA SER A 197 -21.21 -1.61 8.87
C SER A 197 -19.98 -2.37 9.37
N GLY A 198 -20.22 -3.49 10.05
CA GLY A 198 -19.19 -4.43 10.49
C GLY A 198 -18.40 -5.10 9.37
N SER A 199 -18.92 -5.12 8.14
CA SER A 199 -18.21 -5.66 6.98
C SER A 199 -17.20 -4.67 6.37
N TYR A 200 -17.13 -3.44 6.89
CA TYR A 200 -16.35 -2.32 6.34
C TYR A 200 -15.16 -1.95 7.26
N PRO A 201 -14.20 -2.86 7.51
CA PRO A 201 -13.04 -2.54 8.32
C PRO A 201 -12.12 -1.52 7.63
N ALA A 202 -11.46 -0.70 8.45
CA ALA A 202 -10.35 0.14 8.02
C ALA A 202 -9.04 -0.65 8.08
N ALA A 203 -8.19 -0.53 7.05
CA ALA A 203 -6.85 -1.12 7.06
C ALA A 203 -5.87 -0.19 7.80
N LEU A 204 -5.26 -0.68 8.88
CA LEU A 204 -4.31 0.06 9.70
C LEU A 204 -3.03 -0.75 9.88
N ARG A 205 -1.89 -0.09 10.04
CA ARG A 205 -0.72 -0.72 10.68
C ARG A 205 -0.98 -0.91 12.18
N ALA A 206 -0.52 -2.04 12.71
CA ALA A 206 -0.41 -2.21 14.16
C ALA A 206 0.51 -1.13 14.76
N SER A 207 0.21 -0.72 15.99
CA SER A 207 1.02 0.24 16.74
C SER A 207 2.33 -0.37 17.23
#